data_AF-A0A356KG97-F1
#
_entry.id   AF-A0A356KG97-F1
#
_cell.length_a   1.000
_cell.length_b   1.000
_cell.length_c   1.000
_cell.angle_alpha   90.00
_cell.angle_beta   90.00
_cell.angle_gamma   90.00
#
_symmetry.space_group_name_H-M   'P 1'
#
loop_
_entity.id
_entity.type
_entity.pdbx_description
1 polymer ?
#
loop_
_entity_poly.entity_id
_entity_poly.type
_entity_poly.pdbx_seq_one_letter_code
_entity_poly.pdbx_strand_id
1 'polypeptide(L)'
;MPWLVALAAPAVAQVASDSPWLLVQCPDDPPLAEEIQRLEPRAVIQLACEGDFPVLRPAAGSTTRRLVLGRDGPRASLQLARALWGRSELALLAPCDDPAAILQAAALAALQRAPVLLYRRGGEAGLARACAELGVRQPWAVARRPLRVAGLALRCMTLAEAAGEGRLLLRQGG
;
A
#
# COMPACT_ATOMS: atom_id res chain seq x y z
N MET A 1 -14.55 4.69 14.71
CA MET A 1 -14.67 6.01 14.06
C MET A 1 -14.14 5.87 12.64
N PRO A 2 -14.86 6.31 11.60
CA PRO A 2 -14.34 6.24 10.24
C PRO A 2 -13.29 7.34 10.03
N TRP A 3 -12.05 6.95 9.73
CA TRP A 3 -11.02 7.87 9.25
C TRP A 3 -10.97 7.79 7.73
N LEU A 4 -10.88 8.95 7.09
CA LEU A 4 -10.65 9.08 5.67
C LEU A 4 -9.19 9.48 5.47
N VAL A 5 -8.56 8.94 4.44
CA VAL A 5 -7.16 9.25 4.15
C VAL A 5 -7.06 9.84 2.76
N ALA A 6 -6.53 11.06 2.65
CA ALA A 6 -6.39 11.76 1.38
C ALA A 6 -4.92 11.86 0.99
N LEU A 7 -4.62 11.45 -0.25
CA LEU A 7 -3.32 11.65 -0.88
C LEU A 7 -3.40 12.85 -1.83
N ALA A 8 -2.61 13.87 -1.58
CA ALA A 8 -2.49 15.04 -2.44
C ALA A 8 -1.32 14.83 -3.41
N ALA A 9 -1.58 14.45 -4.66
CA ALA A 9 -0.53 14.14 -5.62
C ALA A 9 -0.04 15.38 -6.39
N PRO A 10 1.28 15.63 -6.45
CA PRO A 10 1.83 16.66 -7.32
C PRO A 10 1.79 16.21 -8.79
N ALA A 11 1.66 17.21 -9.64
CA ALA A 11 1.57 17.23 -11.10
C ALA A 11 2.20 16.13 -11.98
N VAL A 12 3.26 15.45 -11.53
CA VAL A 12 4.16 14.69 -12.41
C VAL A 12 4.34 13.23 -11.99
N ALA A 13 3.76 12.78 -10.88
CA ALA A 13 4.13 11.46 -10.34
C ALA A 13 3.15 10.35 -10.78
N GLN A 14 3.61 9.48 -11.69
CA GLN A 14 3.05 8.13 -11.89
C GLN A 14 3.12 7.27 -10.61
N VAL A 15 3.81 7.71 -9.57
CA VAL A 15 3.98 7.02 -8.29
C VAL A 15 3.61 7.99 -7.16
N ALA A 16 2.62 7.65 -6.34
CA ALA A 16 2.16 8.43 -5.18
C ALA A 16 3.23 8.60 -4.05
N SER A 17 4.49 8.27 -4.33
CA SER A 17 5.64 8.24 -3.40
C SER A 17 5.85 9.55 -2.63
N ASP A 18 5.67 10.68 -3.30
CA ASP A 18 6.04 11.99 -2.75
C ASP A 18 4.79 12.83 -2.39
N SER A 19 3.64 12.16 -2.26
CA SER A 19 2.35 12.79 -1.94
C SER A 19 2.11 12.78 -0.43
N PRO A 20 1.81 13.91 0.22
CA PRO A 20 1.46 13.92 1.63
C PRO A 20 0.18 13.12 1.88
N TRP A 21 0.16 12.50 3.06
CA TRP A 21 -0.97 11.77 3.60
C TRP A 21 -1.71 12.65 4.61
N LEU A 22 -2.98 12.96 4.33
CA LEU A 22 -3.84 13.71 5.25
C LEU A 22 -4.84 12.76 5.91
N LEU A 23 -4.90 12.79 7.24
CA LEU A 23 -5.94 12.12 8.01
C LEU A 23 -7.15 13.05 8.14
N VAL A 24 -8.32 12.56 7.77
CA VAL A 24 -9.54 13.34 7.68
C VAL A 24 -10.63 12.69 8.53
N GLN A 25 -11.15 13.45 9.48
CA GLN A 25 -12.28 13.05 10.33
C GLN A 25 -13.55 13.81 9.95
N CYS A 26 -13.42 15.10 9.65
CA CYS A 26 -14.49 15.95 9.15
C CYS A 26 -14.02 16.58 7.82
N PRO A 27 -14.67 16.30 6.69
CA PRO A 27 -14.23 16.82 5.39
C PRO A 27 -14.50 18.33 5.22
N ASP A 28 -15.37 18.89 6.06
CA ASP A 28 -15.71 20.32 6.08
C ASP A 28 -14.91 21.07 7.17
N ASP A 29 -13.84 20.48 7.70
CA ASP A 29 -12.98 21.09 8.71
C ASP A 29 -12.13 22.23 8.09
N PRO A 30 -12.23 23.49 8.57
CA PRO A 30 -11.50 24.61 7.97
C PRO A 30 -9.98 24.43 7.89
N PRO A 31 -9.27 23.92 8.92
CA PRO A 31 -7.84 23.62 8.83
C PRO A 31 -7.49 22.60 7.75
N LEU A 32 -8.37 21.62 7.49
CA LEU A 32 -8.16 20.67 6.40
C LEU A 32 -8.31 21.35 5.04
N ALA A 33 -9.31 22.23 4.89
CA ALA A 33 -9.50 23.00 3.66
C ALA A 33 -8.32 23.93 3.38
N GLU A 34 -7.81 24.62 4.41
CA GLU A 34 -6.61 25.46 4.34
C GLU A 34 -5.38 24.64 3.96
N GLU A 35 -5.20 23.45 4.56
CA GLU A 35 -4.07 22.58 4.25
C GLU A 35 -4.15 22.03 2.81
N ILE A 36 -5.33 21.61 2.35
CA ILE A 36 -5.54 21.18 0.96
C ILE A 36 -5.26 22.34 0.00
N GLN A 37 -5.70 23.57 0.34
CA GLN A 37 -5.42 24.74 -0.48
C GLN A 37 -3.93 25.06 -0.52
N ARG A 38 -3.23 25.01 0.63
CA ARG A 38 -1.78 25.23 0.73
C ARG A 38 -0.97 24.23 -0.09
N LEU A 39 -1.44 22.98 -0.17
CA LEU A 39 -0.78 21.93 -0.95
C LEU A 39 -1.02 22.04 -2.46
N GLU A 40 -1.99 22.86 -2.90
CA GLU A 40 -2.41 23.03 -4.31
C GLU A 40 -2.40 21.72 -5.13
N PRO A 41 -3.06 20.64 -4.66
CA PRO A 41 -2.93 19.33 -5.28
C PRO A 41 -3.54 19.32 -6.67
N ARG A 42 -2.87 18.70 -7.65
CA ARG A 42 -3.48 18.42 -8.97
C ARG A 42 -4.51 17.30 -8.89
N ALA A 43 -4.30 16.35 -7.98
CA ALA A 43 -5.24 15.28 -7.72
C ALA A 43 -5.31 14.93 -6.23
N VAL A 44 -6.50 14.57 -5.78
CA VAL A 44 -6.76 14.05 -4.44
C VAL A 44 -7.26 12.61 -4.55
N ILE A 45 -6.56 11.66 -3.92
CA ILE A 45 -7.04 10.28 -3.82
C ILE A 45 -7.65 10.07 -2.44
N GLN A 46 -8.96 9.87 -2.40
CA GLN A 46 -9.73 9.63 -1.19
C GLN A 46 -9.81 8.12 -0.92
N LEU A 47 -9.13 7.64 0.13
CA LEU A 47 -9.24 6.27 0.62
C LEU A 47 -10.35 6.18 1.66
N ALA A 48 -11.35 5.34 1.38
CA ALA A 48 -12.47 5.07 2.27
C ALA A 48 -12.61 3.56 2.50
N CYS A 49 -13.04 3.14 3.69
CA CYS A 49 -13.50 1.76 3.88
C CYS A 49 -14.92 1.60 3.33
N GLU A 50 -15.35 0.36 3.06
CA GLU A 50 -16.76 0.06 2.69
C GLU A 50 -17.75 0.67 3.72
N GLY A 51 -18.55 1.63 3.25
CA GLY A 51 -19.54 2.42 3.99
C GLY A 51 -19.79 3.81 3.38
N ASP A 52 -20.76 4.54 3.95
CA ASP A 52 -21.02 5.95 3.60
C ASP A 52 -19.96 6.84 4.25
N PHE A 53 -19.07 7.37 3.41
CA PHE A 53 -18.08 8.37 3.81
C PHE A 53 -18.37 9.66 3.05
N PRO A 54 -18.33 10.81 3.73
CA PRO A 54 -18.55 12.08 3.07
C PRO A 54 -17.39 12.36 2.10
N VAL A 55 -17.74 12.91 0.94
CA VAL A 55 -16.80 13.14 -0.16
C VAL A 55 -16.02 14.42 0.11
N LEU A 56 -14.69 14.36 0.06
CA LEU A 56 -13.87 15.56 0.13
C LEU A 56 -14.09 16.39 -1.13
N ARG A 57 -14.47 17.66 -0.95
CA ARG A 57 -14.56 18.60 -2.07
C ARG A 57 -13.14 19.05 -2.42
N PRO A 58 -12.68 18.81 -3.66
CA PRO A 58 -11.34 19.23 -4.07
C PRO A 58 -11.20 20.76 -4.04
N ALA A 59 -9.95 21.23 -3.91
CA ALA A 59 -9.61 22.60 -4.28
C ALA A 59 -9.92 22.84 -5.77
N ALA A 60 -10.22 24.09 -6.12
CA ALA A 60 -10.54 24.47 -7.50
C ALA A 60 -9.42 24.02 -8.47
N GLY A 61 -9.79 23.23 -9.49
CA GLY A 61 -8.84 22.71 -10.48
C GLY A 61 -8.20 21.35 -10.14
N SER A 62 -8.52 20.74 -8.99
CA SER A 62 -8.03 19.41 -8.63
C SER A 62 -9.02 18.30 -9.00
N THR A 63 -8.52 17.14 -9.45
CA THR A 63 -9.36 15.96 -9.70
C THR A 63 -9.43 15.07 -8.46
N THR A 64 -10.62 14.64 -8.05
CA THR A 64 -10.79 13.68 -6.94
C THR A 64 -11.04 12.27 -7.47
N ARG A 65 -10.25 11.30 -7.00
CA ARG A 65 -10.49 9.86 -7.21
C ARG A 65 -10.78 9.19 -5.88
N ARG A 66 -11.90 8.48 -5.77
CA ARG A 66 -12.23 7.69 -4.57
C ARG A 66 -11.82 6.22 -4.76
N LEU A 67 -11.11 5.67 -3.78
CA LEU A 67 -10.81 4.25 -3.66
C LEU A 67 -11.51 3.69 -2.44
N VAL A 68 -12.48 2.80 -2.66
CA VAL A 68 -13.17 2.08 -1.59
C VAL A 68 -12.41 0.79 -1.33
N LEU A 69 -11.83 0.68 -0.15
CA LEU A 69 -11.05 -0.44 0.32
C LEU A 69 -11.92 -1.36 1.17
N GLY A 70 -11.68 -2.67 1.05
CA GLY A 70 -12.28 -3.65 1.96
C GLY A 70 -11.81 -3.44 3.40
N ARG A 71 -12.55 -4.00 4.37
CA ARG A 71 -12.16 -3.97 5.79
C ARG A 71 -11.06 -4.98 6.14
N ASP A 72 -10.79 -5.91 5.22
CA ASP A 72 -9.73 -6.89 5.36
C ASP A 72 -8.37 -6.30 4.94
N GLY A 73 -7.40 -6.28 5.86
CA GLY A 73 -6.07 -5.70 5.64
C GLY A 73 -5.35 -6.23 4.39
N PRO A 74 -5.20 -7.56 4.22
CA PRO A 74 -4.66 -8.15 3.00
C PRO A 74 -5.37 -7.70 1.73
N ARG A 75 -6.70 -7.80 1.67
CA ARG A 75 -7.48 -7.36 0.51
C ARG A 75 -7.32 -5.85 0.24
N ALA A 76 -7.39 -5.03 1.27
CA ALA A 76 -7.23 -3.57 1.17
C ALA A 76 -5.85 -3.19 0.64
N SER A 77 -4.79 -3.83 1.15
CA SER A 77 -3.41 -3.57 0.70
C SER A 77 -3.21 -3.94 -0.78
N LEU A 78 -3.81 -5.04 -1.24
CA LEU A 78 -3.77 -5.44 -2.64
C LEU A 78 -4.58 -4.50 -3.54
N GLN A 79 -5.77 -4.06 -3.10
CA GLN A 79 -6.56 -3.07 -3.84
C GLN A 79 -5.80 -1.75 -3.99
N LEU A 80 -5.14 -1.29 -2.92
CA LEU A 80 -4.32 -0.08 -2.93
C LEU A 80 -3.12 -0.24 -3.87
N ALA A 81 -2.41 -1.37 -3.80
CA ALA A 81 -1.28 -1.68 -4.68
C ALA A 81 -1.71 -1.65 -6.16
N ARG A 82 -2.82 -2.30 -6.53
CA ARG A 82 -3.33 -2.26 -7.91
C ARG A 82 -3.69 -0.84 -8.36
N ALA A 83 -4.36 -0.08 -7.49
CA ALA A 83 -4.88 1.24 -7.85
C ALA A 83 -3.79 2.30 -8.02
N LEU A 84 -2.69 2.19 -7.26
CA LEU A 84 -1.60 3.17 -7.23
C LEU A 84 -0.35 2.73 -8.00
N TRP A 85 -0.11 1.42 -8.14
CA TRP A 85 1.09 0.87 -8.79
C TRP A 85 0.77 0.15 -10.09
N GLY A 86 -0.38 -0.52 -10.19
CA GLY A 86 -0.71 -1.41 -11.31
C GLY A 86 0.13 -2.68 -11.28
N ARG A 87 1.41 -2.59 -11.68
CA ARG A 87 2.40 -3.67 -11.60
C ARG A 87 3.64 -3.20 -10.85
N SER A 88 4.31 -4.10 -10.15
CA SER A 88 5.58 -3.80 -9.48
C SER A 88 6.44 -5.05 -9.37
N GLU A 89 7.73 -4.93 -9.69
CA GLU A 89 8.67 -6.06 -9.59
C GLU A 89 9.04 -6.39 -8.13
N LEU A 90 8.88 -5.43 -7.22
CA LEU A 90 9.23 -5.53 -5.80
C LEU A 90 7.96 -5.28 -4.97
N ALA A 91 7.78 -6.02 -3.88
CA ALA A 91 6.78 -5.69 -2.88
C ALA A 91 7.30 -6.02 -1.48
N LEU A 92 7.02 -5.12 -0.53
CA LEU A 92 7.32 -5.34 0.87
C LEU A 92 6.15 -6.09 1.50
N LEU A 93 6.43 -7.20 2.17
CA LEU A 93 5.40 -8.06 2.76
C LEU A 93 5.40 -7.90 4.27
N ALA A 94 4.24 -7.60 4.86
CA ALA A 94 4.11 -7.48 6.31
C ALA A 94 2.91 -8.28 6.85
N PRO A 95 3.06 -8.96 8.00
CA PRO A 95 1.94 -9.61 8.66
C PRO A 95 0.94 -8.56 9.16
N CYS A 96 -0.35 -8.76 8.86
CA CYS A 96 -1.41 -7.82 9.25
C CYS A 96 -1.62 -7.75 10.78
N ASP A 97 -1.14 -8.75 11.52
CA ASP A 97 -1.21 -8.85 12.98
C ASP A 97 0.03 -8.25 13.70
N ASP A 98 0.97 -7.65 12.97
CA ASP A 98 2.19 -7.04 13.54
C ASP A 98 2.35 -5.58 13.09
N PRO A 99 1.78 -4.61 13.83
CA PRO A 99 1.86 -3.18 13.50
C PRO A 99 3.29 -2.66 13.34
N ALA A 100 4.25 -3.21 14.10
CA ALA A 100 5.64 -2.77 14.00
C ALA A 100 6.27 -3.22 12.68
N ALA A 101 6.00 -4.45 12.24
CA ALA A 101 6.43 -4.94 10.92
C ALA A 101 5.77 -4.14 9.79
N ILE A 102 4.50 -3.77 9.93
CA ILE A 102 3.79 -2.92 8.95
C ILE A 102 4.46 -1.56 8.80
N LEU A 103 4.77 -0.89 9.93
CA LEU A 103 5.44 0.41 9.91
C LEU A 103 6.85 0.33 9.30
N GLN A 104 7.62 -0.71 9.63
CA GLN A 104 8.94 -0.95 9.03
C GLN A 104 8.84 -1.22 7.52
N ALA A 105 7.87 -2.03 7.11
CA ALA A 105 7.62 -2.31 5.70
C ALA A 105 7.20 -1.04 4.94
N ALA A 106 6.37 -0.18 5.54
CA ALA A 106 5.98 1.10 4.94
C ALA A 106 7.17 2.03 4.73
N ALA A 107 8.05 2.16 5.73
CA ALA A 107 9.26 2.98 5.61
C ALA A 107 10.21 2.45 4.50
N LEU A 108 10.45 1.13 4.47
CA LEU A 108 11.27 0.51 3.43
C LEU A 108 10.63 0.61 2.05
N ALA A 109 9.31 0.42 1.95
CA ALA A 109 8.54 0.55 0.72
C ALA A 109 8.63 1.95 0.11
N ALA A 110 8.59 2.99 0.94
CA ALA A 110 8.79 4.36 0.48
C ALA A 110 10.19 4.57 -0.12
N LEU A 111 11.24 4.07 0.56
CA LEU A 111 12.63 4.15 0.08
C LEU A 111 12.85 3.39 -1.23
N GLN A 112 12.26 2.20 -1.33
CA GLN A 112 12.42 1.32 -2.48
C GLN A 112 11.46 1.64 -3.62
N ARG A 113 10.53 2.59 -3.42
CA ARG A 113 9.40 2.84 -4.31
C ARG A 113 8.75 1.51 -4.71
N ALA A 114 8.16 0.84 -3.72
CA ALA A 114 7.42 -0.41 -3.92
C ALA A 114 6.11 -0.42 -3.10
N PRO A 115 5.09 -1.19 -3.50
CA PRO A 115 3.90 -1.40 -2.68
C PRO A 115 4.20 -2.23 -1.42
N VAL A 116 3.36 -2.04 -0.40
CA VAL A 116 3.26 -2.94 0.75
C VAL A 116 2.08 -3.88 0.56
N LEU A 117 2.32 -5.18 0.70
CA LEU A 117 1.27 -6.20 0.74
C LEU A 117 1.17 -6.78 2.14
N LEU A 118 -0.04 -6.71 2.70
CA LEU A 118 -0.34 -7.29 3.99
C LEU A 118 -0.78 -8.74 3.82
N TYR A 119 -0.42 -9.59 4.77
CA TYR A 119 -0.85 -10.99 4.77
C TYR A 119 -1.26 -11.47 6.16
N ARG A 120 -2.15 -12.47 6.19
CA ARG A 120 -2.46 -13.24 7.39
C ARG A 120 -1.54 -14.46 7.44
N ARG A 121 -1.06 -14.84 8.63
CA ARG A 121 -0.31 -16.09 8.81
C ARG A 121 -1.20 -17.29 8.42
N GLY A 122 -0.67 -18.24 7.66
CA GLY A 122 -1.48 -19.33 7.08
C GLY A 122 -2.23 -18.94 5.79
N GLY A 123 -2.09 -17.70 5.33
CA GLY A 123 -2.69 -17.17 4.10
C GLY A 123 -1.71 -17.09 2.91
N GLU A 124 -0.65 -17.90 2.90
CA GLU A 124 0.46 -17.77 1.96
C GLU A 124 0.04 -17.94 0.50
N ALA A 125 -0.96 -18.81 0.22
CA ALA A 125 -1.49 -18.98 -1.13
C ALA A 125 -2.16 -17.71 -1.66
N GLY A 126 -2.88 -16.98 -0.79
CA GLY A 126 -3.49 -15.70 -1.14
C GLY A 126 -2.42 -14.63 -1.42
N LEU A 127 -1.35 -14.61 -0.63
CA LEU A 127 -0.23 -13.71 -0.82
C LEU A 127 0.53 -13.98 -2.11
N ALA A 128 0.81 -15.25 -2.42
CA ALA A 128 1.47 -15.64 -3.66
C ALA A 128 0.65 -15.22 -4.89
N ARG A 129 -0.67 -15.43 -4.85
CA ARG A 129 -1.57 -14.95 -5.91
C ARG A 129 -1.54 -13.42 -6.06
N ALA A 130 -1.51 -12.70 -4.93
CA ALA A 130 -1.40 -11.24 -4.93
C ALA A 130 -0.08 -10.75 -5.56
N CYS A 131 1.04 -11.39 -5.21
CA CYS A 131 2.35 -11.11 -5.81
C CYS A 131 2.35 -11.39 -7.32
N ALA A 132 1.84 -12.54 -7.74
CA ALA A 132 1.75 -12.91 -9.15
C ALA A 132 0.90 -11.92 -9.96
N GLU A 133 -0.24 -11.50 -9.42
CA GLU A 133 -1.10 -10.53 -10.08
C GLU A 133 -0.44 -9.16 -10.28
N LEU A 134 0.38 -8.73 -9.32
CA LEU A 134 1.14 -7.49 -9.41
C LEU A 134 2.44 -7.64 -10.22
N GLY A 135 2.82 -8.86 -10.61
CA GLY A 135 4.10 -9.13 -11.29
C GLY A 135 5.31 -9.00 -10.37
N VAL A 136 5.14 -9.24 -9.06
CA VAL A 136 6.23 -9.17 -8.08
C VAL A 136 7.16 -10.36 -8.26
N ARG A 137 8.42 -10.07 -8.61
CA ARG A 137 9.50 -11.04 -8.72
C ARG A 137 10.41 -11.05 -7.50
N GLN A 138 10.40 -9.97 -6.72
CA GLN A 138 11.23 -9.77 -5.55
C GLN A 138 10.35 -9.49 -4.32
N PRO A 139 9.71 -10.52 -3.73
CA PRO A 139 8.95 -10.34 -2.50
C PRO A 139 9.89 -10.20 -1.29
N TRP A 140 9.79 -9.09 -0.55
CA TRP A 140 10.65 -8.79 0.61
C TRP A 140 9.82 -8.78 1.88
N ALA A 141 9.88 -9.88 2.63
CA ALA A 141 9.13 -9.98 3.87
C ALA A 141 9.85 -9.29 5.04
N VAL A 142 9.11 -8.46 5.75
CA VAL A 142 9.56 -7.74 6.95
C VAL A 142 8.92 -8.41 8.15
N ALA A 143 9.73 -8.95 9.06
CA ALA A 143 9.24 -9.41 10.35
C ALA A 143 10.29 -9.26 11.45
N ARG A 144 9.81 -9.06 12.68
CA ARG A 144 10.66 -8.96 13.88
C ARG A 144 11.38 -10.25 14.28
N ARG A 145 11.00 -11.41 13.72
CA ARG A 145 11.65 -12.71 14.02
C ARG A 145 12.26 -13.32 12.76
N PRO A 146 13.58 -13.56 12.73
CA PRO A 146 14.32 -13.92 11.51
C PRO A 146 14.01 -15.32 10.95
N LEU A 147 13.33 -16.21 11.69
CA LEU A 147 13.34 -17.65 11.38
C LEU A 147 12.16 -18.19 10.54
N ARG A 148 11.14 -17.38 10.20
CA ARG A 148 10.03 -17.84 9.32
C ARG A 148 9.83 -16.99 8.05
N VAL A 149 10.57 -15.90 7.93
CA VAL A 149 10.49 -14.92 6.83
C VAL A 149 11.15 -15.45 5.56
N ALA A 150 12.31 -16.10 5.71
CA ALA A 150 13.00 -16.75 4.59
C ALA A 150 12.12 -17.82 3.95
N GLY A 151 11.44 -18.66 4.74
CA GLY A 151 10.53 -19.68 4.21
C GLY A 151 9.28 -19.10 3.53
N LEU A 152 8.78 -17.94 3.95
CA LEU A 152 7.63 -17.28 3.34
C LEU A 152 8.00 -16.64 1.99
N ALA A 153 9.12 -15.92 1.92
CA ALA A 153 9.63 -15.36 0.68
C ALA A 153 9.98 -16.46 -0.33
N LEU A 154 10.63 -17.54 0.15
CA LEU A 154 10.94 -18.71 -0.67
C LEU A 154 9.67 -19.36 -1.22
N ARG A 155 8.64 -19.59 -0.39
CA ARG A 155 7.35 -20.19 -0.81
C ARG A 155 6.54 -19.31 -1.77
N CYS A 156 6.52 -18.00 -1.56
CA CYS A 156 5.87 -17.07 -2.49
C CYS A 156 6.56 -17.12 -3.85
N MET A 157 7.89 -17.21 -3.87
CA MET A 157 8.64 -17.41 -5.09
C MET A 157 8.46 -18.80 -5.70
N THR A 158 8.44 -19.89 -4.92
CA THR A 158 8.24 -21.23 -5.50
C THR A 158 6.86 -21.35 -6.16
N LEU A 159 5.85 -20.70 -5.59
CA LEU A 159 4.51 -20.63 -6.19
C LEU A 159 4.46 -19.68 -7.41
N ALA A 160 5.24 -18.59 -7.41
CA ALA A 160 5.38 -17.71 -8.56
C ALA A 160 6.25 -18.31 -9.69
N GLU A 161 7.24 -19.14 -9.35
CA GLU A 161 8.08 -19.92 -10.25
C GLU A 161 7.32 -21.13 -10.83
N ALA A 162 6.47 -21.79 -10.03
CA ALA A 162 5.49 -22.73 -10.55
C ALA A 162 4.47 -22.06 -11.50
N ALA A 163 4.30 -20.75 -11.37
CA ALA A 163 3.56 -19.89 -12.31
C ALA A 163 4.46 -19.22 -13.37
N GLY A 164 5.77 -19.49 -13.39
CA GLY A 164 6.68 -19.21 -14.51
C GLY A 164 7.91 -18.33 -14.27
N GLU A 165 8.08 -17.57 -13.17
CA GLU A 165 9.19 -16.59 -13.08
C GLU A 165 9.61 -16.22 -11.64
N GLY A 166 10.87 -16.49 -11.25
CA GLY A 166 11.46 -15.98 -9.99
C GLY A 166 12.93 -16.32 -9.78
N ARG A 167 13.69 -15.43 -9.12
CA ARG A 167 15.07 -15.63 -8.60
C ARG A 167 15.24 -14.87 -7.29
N LEU A 168 16.02 -15.44 -6.36
CA LEU A 168 15.98 -15.12 -4.93
C LEU A 168 17.16 -14.22 -4.54
N LEU A 169 16.90 -13.11 -3.84
CA LEU A 169 17.94 -12.32 -3.16
C LEU A 169 17.55 -12.16 -1.68
N LEU A 170 18.18 -12.95 -0.82
CA LEU A 170 18.13 -12.78 0.63
C LEU A 170 19.36 -11.98 1.05
N ARG A 171 19.18 -10.78 1.60
CA ARG A 171 20.23 -10.09 2.33
C ARG A 171 19.85 -10.05 3.80
N GLN A 172 20.60 -10.77 4.63
CA GLN A 172 20.46 -10.68 6.07
C GLN A 172 21.01 -9.33 6.53
N GLY A 173 20.19 -8.56 7.26
CA GLY A 173 20.66 -7.38 7.98
C GLY A 173 21.52 -7.83 9.16
N GLY A 174 22.77 -7.38 9.18
CA GLY A 174 23.63 -7.42 10.35
C GLY A 174 23.35 -6.25 11.30
#